data_AF-A0A2D4L9A3-F1
#
_entry.id   AF-A0A2D4L9A3-F1
#
_cell.length_a   1.000
_cell.length_b   1.000
_cell.length_c   1.000
_cell.angle_alpha   90.00
_cell.angle_beta   90.00
_cell.angle_gamma   90.00
#
_symmetry.space_group_name_H-M   'P 1'
#
loop_
_entity.id
_entity.type
_entity.pdbx_description
1 polymer ?
#
loop_
_entity_poly.entity_id
_entity_poly.type
_entity_poly.pdbx_seq_one_letter_code
_entity_poly.pdbx_strand_id
1 'polypeptide(L)'
;MILICINSFLESCSAVCTCFEYILRKCYLYYVPSIVENENHCDFVKLREMLICTNMEDLREQTHMRHYELYRRCKLEEMGFRDTGPENKPVSLQETYEAKRHEFLGELEQKQEEMRQMFVQRVKEKEALLKEAERELQMKFEHLKRLHQEERMKVEEKRKLLEDEIIAFNKRKAASDILQGRPLPPTPTAGFKKDKDRKNPSFM
;
A
#
# COMPACT_ATOMS: atom_id res chain seq x y z
N MET A 1 13.01 17.25 14.54
CA MET A 1 12.97 16.82 15.95
C MET A 1 13.57 17.83 16.91
N ILE A 2 14.73 18.43 16.63
CA ILE A 2 15.30 19.52 17.45
C ILE A 2 14.32 20.69 17.62
N LEU A 3 13.60 21.10 16.56
CA LEU A 3 12.56 22.13 16.66
C LEU A 3 11.32 21.72 17.47
N ILE A 4 11.00 20.42 17.58
CA ILE A 4 9.86 19.96 18.38
C ILE A 4 10.25 19.95 19.86
N CYS A 5 11.47 19.53 20.19
CA CYS A 5 11.99 19.63 21.55
C CYS A 5 12.21 21.09 21.97
N ILE A 6 12.69 21.97 21.07
CA ILE A 6 12.82 23.40 21.34
C ILE A 6 11.44 24.06 21.45
N ASN A 7 10.45 23.71 20.62
CA ASN A 7 9.09 24.26 20.72
C ASN A 7 8.36 23.74 21.97
N SER A 8 8.46 22.46 22.33
CA SER A 8 7.87 21.96 23.58
C SER A 8 8.60 22.48 24.82
N PHE A 9 9.91 22.77 24.73
CA PHE A 9 10.68 23.42 25.79
C PHE A 9 10.35 24.91 25.89
N LEU A 10 10.21 25.64 24.78
CA LEU A 10 9.75 27.02 24.75
C LEU A 10 8.29 27.14 25.17
N GLU A 11 7.41 26.19 24.82
CA GLU A 11 6.02 26.16 25.30
C GLU A 11 5.95 25.81 26.76
N SER A 12 6.76 24.88 27.27
CA SER A 12 6.78 24.56 28.70
C SER A 12 7.42 25.67 29.53
N CYS A 13 8.51 26.29 29.04
CA CYS A 13 9.19 27.38 29.72
C CYS A 13 8.40 28.70 29.60
N SER A 14 7.72 28.94 28.46
CA SER A 14 6.76 30.04 28.28
C SER A 14 5.50 29.80 29.08
N ALA A 15 4.95 28.59 29.15
CA ALA A 15 3.80 28.27 30.01
C ALA A 15 4.14 28.39 31.49
N VAL A 16 5.35 28.01 31.91
CA VAL A 16 5.82 28.19 33.29
C VAL A 16 6.08 29.67 33.56
N CYS A 17 6.78 30.42 32.69
CA CYS A 17 6.98 31.87 32.86
C CYS A 17 5.67 32.66 32.80
N THR A 18 4.74 32.31 31.91
CA THR A 18 3.42 32.97 31.82
C THR A 18 2.51 32.54 32.95
N CYS A 19 2.55 31.30 33.44
CA CYS A 19 1.89 30.93 34.70
C CYS A 19 2.52 31.64 35.89
N PHE A 20 3.83 31.86 35.90
CA PHE A 20 4.54 32.56 36.97
C PHE A 20 4.23 34.05 36.98
N GLU A 21 4.25 34.71 35.81
CA GLU A 21 3.79 36.09 35.66
C GLU A 21 2.28 36.20 35.93
N TYR A 22 1.46 35.23 35.52
CA TYR A 22 0.02 35.23 35.76
C TYR A 22 -0.32 35.00 37.23
N ILE A 23 0.42 34.13 37.94
CA ILE A 23 0.30 33.91 39.38
C ILE A 23 0.80 35.13 40.13
N LEU A 24 1.97 35.70 39.81
CA LEU A 24 2.46 36.95 40.41
C LEU A 24 1.49 38.11 40.17
N ARG A 25 1.02 38.28 38.93
CA ARG A 25 0.10 39.36 38.55
C ARG A 25 -1.30 39.16 39.14
N LYS A 26 -1.82 37.92 39.26
CA LYS A 26 -3.06 37.65 40.00
C LYS A 26 -2.89 37.78 41.52
N CYS A 27 -1.77 37.34 42.09
CA CYS A 27 -1.47 37.51 43.51
C CYS A 27 -1.28 38.98 43.90
N TYR A 28 -0.86 39.84 42.98
CA TYR A 28 -0.77 41.29 43.19
C TYR A 28 -2.10 42.02 42.91
N LEU A 29 -2.92 41.54 41.96
CA LEU A 29 -4.15 42.20 41.51
C LEU A 29 -5.42 41.77 42.27
N TYR A 30 -5.44 40.59 42.91
CA TYR A 30 -6.59 40.08 43.69
C TYR A 30 -6.43 40.24 45.22
N TYR A 31 -5.43 41.00 45.69
CA TYR A 31 -5.15 41.17 47.13
C TYR A 31 -5.84 42.40 47.73
N VAL A 32 -7.17 42.45 47.68
CA VAL A 32 -8.03 43.08 48.70
C VAL A 32 -9.36 42.30 48.68
N PRO A 33 -9.60 41.37 49.63
CA PRO A 33 -10.53 41.69 50.71
C PRO A 33 -10.19 41.04 52.08
N SER A 34 -9.70 41.87 52.99
CA SER A 34 -10.22 42.13 54.35
C SER A 34 -10.57 41.03 55.38
N ILE A 35 -10.32 39.71 55.22
CA ILE A 35 -10.65 38.73 56.31
C ILE A 35 -9.56 37.68 56.65
N VAL A 36 -8.43 37.60 55.93
CA VAL A 36 -7.39 36.55 56.20
C VAL A 36 -6.05 37.14 56.64
N GLU A 37 -6.06 38.21 57.43
CA GLU A 37 -4.84 38.82 57.99
C GLU A 37 -4.73 38.67 59.52
N ASN A 38 -5.64 37.92 60.14
CA ASN A 38 -5.51 37.60 61.57
C ASN A 38 -4.64 36.35 61.73
N GLU A 39 -3.35 36.55 62.06
CA GLU A 39 -2.38 35.49 62.36
C GLU A 39 -2.86 34.48 63.42
N ASN A 40 -3.86 34.83 64.25
CA ASN A 40 -4.38 33.96 65.30
C ASN A 40 -5.40 32.92 64.82
N HIS A 41 -5.85 32.96 63.56
CA HIS A 41 -6.89 32.06 63.04
C HIS A 41 -6.44 31.15 61.89
N CYS A 42 -5.37 31.49 61.15
CA CYS A 42 -4.83 30.64 60.09
C CYS A 42 -3.40 31.04 59.70
N ASP A 43 -2.49 30.07 59.56
CA ASP A 43 -1.10 30.28 59.12
C ASP A 43 -0.95 30.59 57.62
N PHE A 44 -2.05 30.93 56.94
CA PHE A 44 -2.08 31.21 55.50
C PHE A 44 -1.14 32.35 55.09
N VAL A 45 -1.01 33.39 55.93
CA VAL A 45 -0.10 34.52 55.69
C VAL A 45 1.36 34.05 55.70
N LYS A 46 1.74 33.24 56.69
CA LYS A 46 3.10 32.67 56.81
C LYS A 46 3.42 31.68 55.69
N LEU A 47 2.43 30.85 55.31
CA LEU A 47 2.57 29.92 54.19
C LEU A 47 2.74 30.66 52.85
N ARG A 48 2.00 31.75 52.65
CA ARG A 48 2.12 32.60 51.46
C ARG A 48 3.47 33.30 51.38
N GLU A 49 3.93 33.91 52.47
CA GLU A 49 5.25 34.57 52.51
C GLU A 49 6.39 33.58 52.28
N MET A 50 6.34 32.43 52.93
CA MET A 50 7.32 31.36 52.73
C MET A 50 7.34 30.90 51.26
N LEU A 51 6.17 30.56 50.70
CA LEU A 51 6.11 30.02 49.34
C LEU A 51 6.43 31.06 48.27
N ILE A 52 5.90 32.28 48.37
CA ILE A 52 5.92 33.27 47.28
C ILE A 52 7.10 34.24 47.40
N CYS A 53 7.48 34.65 48.61
CA CYS A 53 8.50 35.68 48.80
C CYS A 53 9.91 35.11 49.06
N THR A 54 10.01 33.92 49.67
CA THR A 54 11.31 33.36 50.09
C THR A 54 11.70 32.11 49.31
N ASN A 55 10.77 31.19 49.07
CA ASN A 55 11.11 29.82 48.64
C ASN A 55 10.83 29.54 47.16
N MET A 56 10.31 30.49 46.37
CA MET A 56 10.04 30.27 44.93
C MET A 56 11.30 29.98 44.12
N GLU A 57 12.40 30.67 44.42
CA GLU A 57 13.66 30.49 43.70
C GLU A 57 14.23 29.09 43.96
N ASP A 58 14.18 28.63 45.22
CA ASP A 58 14.58 27.28 45.62
C ASP A 58 13.67 26.20 45.01
N LEU A 59 12.35 26.41 44.98
CA LEU A 59 11.42 25.51 44.30
C LEU A 59 11.69 25.41 42.80
N ARG A 60 12.05 26.52 42.15
CA ARG A 60 12.46 26.54 40.73
C ARG A 60 13.77 25.77 40.53
N GLU A 61 14.75 26.00 41.40
CA GLU A 61 16.05 25.35 41.36
C GLU A 61 15.95 23.84 41.62
N GLN A 62 15.18 23.41 42.62
CA GLN A 62 14.92 22.00 42.89
C GLN A 62 14.19 21.31 41.73
N THR A 63 13.22 21.99 41.13
CA THR A 63 12.51 21.47 39.95
C THR A 63 13.44 21.29 38.76
N HIS A 64 14.36 22.24 38.56
CA HIS A 64 15.35 22.14 37.49
C HIS A 64 16.37 21.03 37.75
N MET A 65 17.04 21.06 38.91
CA MET A 65 18.16 20.15 39.20
C MET A 65 17.72 18.71 39.48
N ARG A 66 16.48 18.49 39.94
CA ARG A 66 15.99 17.14 40.26
C ARG A 66 14.95 16.64 39.27
N HIS A 67 13.83 17.35 39.14
CA HIS A 67 12.70 16.83 38.37
C HIS A 67 12.97 16.85 36.87
N TYR A 68 13.50 17.96 36.34
CA TYR A 68 13.86 18.05 34.93
C TYR A 68 15.04 17.15 34.58
N GLU A 69 16.10 17.13 35.39
CA GLU A 69 17.25 16.24 35.14
C GLU A 69 16.90 14.75 35.17
N LEU A 70 16.00 14.34 36.09
CA LEU A 70 15.50 12.96 36.11
C LEU A 70 14.71 12.63 34.83
N TYR A 71 13.78 13.49 34.44
CA TYR A 71 13.01 13.33 33.20
C TYR A 71 13.93 13.29 31.97
N ARG A 72 14.92 14.20 31.91
CA ARG A 72 15.91 14.29 30.84
C ARG A 72 16.70 12.99 30.73
N ARG A 73 17.21 12.45 31.84
CA ARG A 73 17.94 11.18 31.86
C ARG A 73 17.07 10.03 31.38
N CYS A 74 15.87 9.86 31.95
CA CYS A 74 14.96 8.80 31.52
C CYS A 74 14.61 8.89 30.03
N LYS A 75 14.39 10.10 29.49
CA LYS A 75 14.09 10.29 28.07
C LYS A 75 15.28 9.99 27.16
N LEU A 76 16.49 10.35 27.58
CA LEU A 76 17.71 10.02 26.87
C LEU A 76 17.96 8.51 26.87
N GLU A 77 17.75 7.83 28.00
CA GLU A 77 17.83 6.37 28.11
C GLU A 77 16.80 5.66 27.21
N GLU A 78 15.55 6.16 27.15
CA GLU A 78 14.51 5.64 26.25
C GLU A 78 14.91 5.75 24.77
N MET A 79 15.63 6.82 24.41
CA MET A 79 16.22 6.99 23.08
C MET A 79 17.53 6.20 22.89
N GLY A 80 17.99 5.50 23.93
CA GLY A 80 19.16 4.63 23.95
C GLY A 80 20.49 5.35 24.20
N PHE A 81 20.48 6.54 24.79
CA PHE A 81 21.67 7.25 25.27
C PHE A 81 21.88 6.94 26.75
N ARG A 82 22.99 6.29 27.09
CA ARG A 82 23.40 6.07 28.49
C ARG A 82 24.60 6.96 28.82
N ASP A 83 24.58 7.58 30.00
CA ASP A 83 25.64 8.48 30.47
C ASP A 83 26.97 7.74 30.77
N THR A 84 26.94 6.41 30.88
CA THR A 84 28.12 5.57 31.16
C THR A 84 28.21 4.37 30.23
N GLY A 85 29.39 4.21 29.61
CA GLY A 85 29.75 2.99 28.88
C GLY A 85 30.17 1.87 29.84
N PRO A 86 30.44 0.65 29.33
CA PRO A 86 30.77 -0.53 30.13
C PRO A 86 32.01 -0.39 31.03
N GLU A 87 32.82 0.67 30.87
CA GLU A 87 34.00 0.98 31.71
C GLU A 87 33.86 2.26 32.56
N ASN A 88 32.65 2.82 32.77
CA ASN A 88 32.45 4.10 33.46
C ASN A 88 33.24 5.28 32.84
N LYS A 89 33.61 5.17 31.57
CA LYS A 89 34.14 6.29 30.77
C LYS A 89 32.96 7.08 30.21
N PRO A 90 33.02 8.44 30.23
CA PRO A 90 32.00 9.24 29.58
C PRO A 90 32.04 8.92 28.10
N VAL A 91 31.00 8.25 27.61
CA VAL A 91 30.85 7.99 26.17
C VAL A 91 30.55 9.34 25.54
N SER A 92 31.32 9.73 24.52
CA SER A 92 31.05 10.98 23.81
C SER A 92 29.64 10.89 23.21
N LEU A 93 28.76 11.81 23.62
CA LEU A 93 27.39 11.90 23.11
C LEU A 93 27.37 12.00 21.58
N GLN A 94 28.42 12.59 21.01
CA GLN A 94 28.62 12.70 19.57
C GLN A 94 28.88 11.35 18.90
N GLU A 95 29.74 10.51 19.48
CA GLU A 95 30.04 9.17 18.93
C GLU A 95 28.81 8.26 18.98
N THR A 96 28.02 8.32 20.06
CA THR A 96 26.75 7.58 20.16
C THR A 96 25.74 8.04 19.11
N TYR A 97 25.68 9.36 18.86
CA TYR A 97 24.80 9.93 17.85
C TYR A 97 25.22 9.52 16.43
N GLU A 98 26.52 9.53 16.14
CA GLU A 98 27.07 9.09 14.86
C GLU A 98 26.82 7.58 14.65
N ALA A 99 27.03 6.75 15.67
CA ALA A 99 26.75 5.31 15.62
C ALA A 99 25.26 5.02 15.34
N LYS A 100 24.33 5.62 16.12
CA LYS A 100 22.88 5.46 15.91
C LYS A 100 22.43 5.98 14.54
N ARG A 101 23.06 7.05 14.02
CA ARG A 101 22.78 7.53 12.66
C ARG A 101 23.22 6.54 11.60
N HIS A 102 24.40 5.94 11.75
CA HIS A 102 24.89 4.91 10.83
C HIS A 102 24.02 3.66 10.87
N GLU A 103 23.61 3.20 12.05
CA GLU A 103 22.68 2.08 12.22
C GLU A 103 21.35 2.35 11.50
N PHE A 104 20.73 3.50 11.75
CA PHE A 104 19.46 3.86 11.11
C PHE A 104 19.56 3.99 9.58
N LEU A 105 20.68 4.53 9.07
CA LEU A 105 20.92 4.58 7.62
C LEU A 105 21.08 3.18 7.02
N GLY A 106 21.78 2.29 7.72
CA GLY A 106 21.94 0.89 7.31
C GLY A 106 20.61 0.14 7.28
N GLU A 107 19.77 0.30 8.31
CA GLU A 107 18.42 -0.28 8.34
C GLU A 107 17.54 0.22 7.20
N LEU A 108 17.60 1.53 6.90
CA LEU A 108 16.87 2.10 5.77
C LEU A 108 17.35 1.51 4.43
N GLU A 109 18.66 1.38 4.24
CA GLU A 109 19.23 0.80 3.03
C GLU A 109 18.83 -0.68 2.86
N GLN A 110 18.90 -1.47 3.94
CA GLN A 110 18.44 -2.86 3.95
C GLN A 110 16.96 -2.97 3.60
N LYS A 111 16.10 -2.17 4.24
CA LYS A 111 14.66 -2.18 3.98
C LYS A 111 14.33 -1.75 2.54
N GLN A 112 15.09 -0.79 2.00
CA GLN A 112 14.94 -0.37 0.61
C GLN A 112 15.36 -1.50 -0.34
N GLU A 113 16.45 -2.21 -0.05
CA GLU A 113 16.92 -3.34 -0.84
C GLU A 113 15.94 -4.52 -0.79
N GLU A 114 15.42 -4.86 0.39
CA GLU A 114 14.37 -5.88 0.53
C GLU A 114 13.14 -5.54 -0.31
N MET A 115 12.69 -4.28 -0.31
CA MET A 115 11.56 -3.84 -1.12
C MET A 115 11.87 -3.96 -2.63
N ARG A 116 13.09 -3.62 -3.06
CA ARG A 116 13.54 -3.80 -4.45
C ARG A 116 13.55 -5.27 -4.84
N GLN A 117 14.12 -6.14 -4.00
CA GLN A 117 14.20 -7.57 -4.25
C GLN A 117 12.82 -8.21 -4.30
N MET A 118 11.92 -7.86 -3.38
CA MET A 118 10.53 -8.31 -3.42
C MET A 118 9.83 -7.89 -4.71
N PHE A 119 10.05 -6.67 -5.19
CA PHE A 119 9.48 -6.20 -6.46
C PHE A 119 10.00 -7.03 -7.63
N VAL A 120 11.32 -7.20 -7.74
CA VAL A 120 11.95 -7.99 -8.82
C VAL A 120 11.45 -9.44 -8.80
N GLN A 121 11.36 -10.04 -7.61
CA GLN A 121 10.87 -11.41 -7.44
C GLN A 121 9.41 -11.53 -7.89
N ARG A 122 8.53 -10.59 -7.50
CA ARG A 122 7.13 -10.55 -7.93
C ARG A 122 6.99 -10.38 -9.44
N VAL A 123 7.80 -9.52 -10.05
CA VAL A 123 7.81 -9.33 -11.51
C VAL A 123 8.20 -10.64 -12.19
N LYS A 124 9.30 -11.27 -11.76
CA LYS A 124 9.78 -12.54 -12.32
C LYS A 124 8.75 -13.67 -12.21
N GLU A 125 8.07 -13.77 -11.06
CA GLU A 125 6.97 -14.75 -10.87
C GLU A 125 5.80 -14.50 -11.82
N LYS A 126 5.38 -13.24 -11.98
CA LYS A 126 4.30 -12.87 -12.89
C LYS A 126 4.66 -13.10 -14.35
N GLU A 127 5.88 -12.76 -14.76
CA GLU A 127 6.40 -13.05 -16.09
C GLU A 127 6.44 -14.56 -16.37
N ALA A 128 6.88 -15.36 -15.40
CA ALA A 128 6.90 -16.82 -15.54
C ALA A 128 5.49 -17.40 -15.70
N LEU A 129 4.52 -16.93 -14.91
CA LEU A 129 3.12 -17.34 -15.02
C LEU A 129 2.50 -16.95 -16.37
N LEU A 130 2.75 -15.71 -16.83
CA LEU A 130 2.29 -15.26 -18.14
C LEU A 130 2.87 -16.13 -19.26
N LYS A 131 4.17 -16.40 -19.21
CA LYS A 131 4.86 -17.25 -20.19
C LYS A 131 4.33 -18.69 -20.21
N GLU A 132 3.88 -19.24 -19.08
CA GLU A 132 3.23 -20.55 -19.03
C GLU A 132 1.83 -20.49 -19.65
N ALA A 133 1.01 -19.50 -19.27
CA ALA A 133 -0.33 -19.32 -19.81
C ALA A 133 -0.32 -19.11 -21.34
N GLU A 134 0.64 -18.35 -21.85
CA GLU A 134 0.86 -18.16 -23.29
C GLU A 134 1.21 -19.48 -23.98
N ARG A 135 2.10 -20.29 -23.39
CA ARG A 135 2.46 -21.62 -23.93
C ARG A 135 1.26 -22.56 -23.95
N GLU A 136 0.48 -22.62 -22.87
CA GLU A 136 -0.75 -23.41 -22.85
C GLU A 136 -1.75 -22.96 -23.90
N LEU A 137 -1.95 -21.64 -24.06
CA LEU A 137 -2.87 -21.10 -25.05
C LEU A 137 -2.42 -21.44 -26.47
N GLN A 138 -1.11 -21.35 -26.74
CA GLN A 138 -0.52 -21.73 -28.02
C GLN A 138 -0.74 -23.22 -28.32
N MET A 139 -0.50 -24.10 -27.35
CA MET A 139 -0.76 -25.54 -27.50
C MET A 139 -2.25 -25.84 -27.77
N LYS A 140 -3.16 -25.17 -27.05
CA LYS A 140 -4.61 -25.29 -27.26
C LYS A 140 -5.01 -24.81 -28.67
N PHE A 141 -4.45 -23.69 -29.12
CA PHE A 141 -4.69 -23.17 -30.46
C PHE A 141 -4.23 -24.15 -31.55
N GLU A 142 -3.02 -24.69 -31.43
CA GLU A 142 -2.50 -25.67 -32.39
C GLU A 142 -3.29 -26.98 -32.40
N HIS A 143 -3.75 -27.44 -31.24
CA HIS A 143 -4.63 -28.60 -31.14
C HIS A 143 -5.97 -28.35 -31.83
N LEU A 144 -6.63 -27.23 -31.54
CA LEU A 144 -7.90 -26.87 -32.18
C LEU A 144 -7.75 -26.67 -33.68
N LYS A 145 -6.64 -26.08 -34.14
CA LYS A 145 -6.33 -25.93 -35.56
C LYS A 145 -6.22 -27.28 -36.27
N ARG A 146 -5.57 -28.28 -35.64
CA ARG A 146 -5.49 -29.65 -36.18
C ARG A 146 -6.87 -30.31 -36.25
N LEU A 147 -7.64 -30.27 -35.16
CA LEU A 147 -9.00 -30.81 -35.14
C LEU A 147 -9.89 -30.18 -36.21
N HIS A 148 -9.84 -28.85 -36.35
CA HIS A 148 -10.58 -28.14 -37.38
C HIS A 148 -10.17 -28.57 -38.79
N GLN A 149 -8.87 -28.75 -39.04
CA GLN A 149 -8.38 -29.24 -40.33
C GLN A 149 -8.85 -30.67 -40.62
N GLU A 150 -8.80 -31.56 -39.64
CA GLU A 150 -9.30 -32.94 -39.77
C GLU A 150 -10.80 -32.98 -40.07
N GLU A 151 -11.62 -32.24 -39.32
CA GLU A 151 -13.06 -32.16 -39.57
C GLU A 151 -13.37 -31.58 -40.95
N ARG A 152 -12.59 -30.58 -41.39
CA ARG A 152 -12.73 -30.02 -42.74
C ARG A 152 -12.42 -31.05 -43.82
N MET A 153 -11.39 -31.89 -43.63
CA MET A 153 -11.09 -32.99 -44.54
C MET A 153 -12.21 -34.04 -44.55
N LYS A 154 -12.73 -34.45 -43.39
CA LYS A 154 -13.84 -35.42 -43.29
C LYS A 154 -15.11 -34.91 -43.99
N VAL A 155 -15.44 -33.63 -43.85
CA VAL A 155 -16.59 -33.02 -44.53
C VAL A 155 -16.37 -33.00 -46.04
N GLU A 156 -15.18 -32.65 -46.50
CA GLU A 156 -14.84 -32.62 -47.92
C GLU A 156 -14.86 -34.03 -48.56
N GLU A 157 -14.37 -35.05 -47.86
CA GLU A 157 -14.46 -36.44 -48.30
C GLU A 157 -15.92 -36.90 -48.44
N LYS A 158 -16.77 -36.63 -47.43
CA LYS A 158 -18.20 -36.93 -47.51
C LYS A 158 -18.88 -36.17 -48.64
N ARG A 159 -18.51 -34.90 -48.89
CA ARG A 159 -19.04 -34.10 -50.00
C ARG A 159 -18.72 -34.78 -51.34
N LYS A 160 -17.47 -35.22 -51.54
CA LYS A 160 -17.05 -35.92 -52.77
C LYS A 160 -17.79 -37.25 -52.96
N LEU A 161 -17.93 -38.05 -51.91
CA LEU A 161 -18.69 -39.31 -51.98
C LEU A 161 -20.15 -39.07 -52.40
N LEU A 162 -20.80 -38.07 -51.80
CA LEU A 162 -22.18 -37.71 -52.17
C LEU A 162 -22.26 -37.18 -53.61
N GLU A 163 -21.28 -36.40 -54.08
CA GLU A 163 -21.22 -35.94 -55.46
C GLU A 163 -21.07 -37.10 -56.45
N ASP A 164 -20.21 -38.07 -56.16
CA ASP A 164 -20.04 -39.28 -56.96
C ASP A 164 -21.32 -40.13 -56.99
N GLU A 165 -22.01 -40.28 -55.85
CA GLU A 165 -23.30 -40.96 -55.75
C GLU A 165 -24.40 -40.26 -56.56
N ILE A 166 -24.46 -38.92 -56.50
CA ILE A 166 -25.40 -38.11 -57.31
C ILE A 166 -25.12 -38.30 -58.79
N ILE A 167 -23.86 -38.27 -59.22
CA ILE A 167 -23.47 -38.50 -60.62
C ILE A 167 -23.87 -39.91 -61.06
N ALA A 168 -23.60 -40.93 -60.24
CA ALA A 168 -23.95 -42.32 -60.52
C ALA A 168 -25.48 -42.53 -60.59
N PHE A 169 -26.23 -41.88 -59.71
CA PHE A 169 -27.69 -41.88 -59.73
C PHE A 169 -28.24 -41.23 -61.01
N ASN A 170 -27.74 -40.05 -61.38
CA ASN A 170 -28.15 -39.35 -62.59
C ASN A 170 -27.84 -40.16 -63.86
N LYS A 171 -26.70 -40.85 -63.93
CA LYS A 171 -26.36 -41.77 -65.02
C LYS A 171 -27.35 -42.92 -65.12
N ARG A 172 -27.68 -43.58 -64.00
CA ARG A 172 -28.68 -44.67 -63.96
C ARG A 172 -30.07 -44.18 -64.36
N LYS A 173 -30.48 -43.01 -63.88
CA LYS A 173 -31.76 -42.38 -64.26
C LYS A 173 -31.82 -42.12 -65.77
N ALA A 174 -30.80 -41.49 -66.34
CA ALA A 174 -30.74 -41.25 -67.79
C ALA A 174 -30.80 -42.55 -68.61
N ALA A 175 -30.09 -43.60 -68.19
CA ALA A 175 -30.15 -44.90 -68.85
C ALA A 175 -31.55 -45.54 -68.78
N SER A 176 -32.23 -45.42 -67.63
CA SER A 176 -33.61 -45.89 -67.46
C SER A 176 -34.61 -45.11 -68.32
N ASP A 177 -34.46 -43.78 -68.39
CA ASP A 177 -35.33 -42.91 -69.18
C ASP A 177 -35.23 -43.24 -70.70
N ILE A 178 -34.02 -43.57 -71.18
CA ILE A 178 -33.79 -44.03 -72.57
C ILE A 178 -34.50 -45.36 -72.85
N LEU A 179 -34.48 -46.30 -71.90
CA LEU A 179 -35.15 -47.61 -72.01
C LEU A 179 -36.68 -47.52 -71.96
N GLN A 180 -37.24 -46.52 -71.26
CA GLN A 180 -38.70 -46.33 -71.14
C GLN A 180 -39.33 -45.49 -72.27
N GLY A 181 -38.55 -44.95 -73.21
CA GLY A 181 -39.07 -44.37 -74.46
C GLY A 181 -39.96 -43.13 -74.33
N ARG A 182 -39.77 -42.27 -73.30
CA ARG A 182 -40.53 -41.01 -73.15
C ARG A 182 -39.61 -39.78 -73.10
N PRO A 183 -39.63 -38.89 -74.12
CA PRO A 183 -38.99 -37.58 -74.00
C PRO A 183 -39.90 -36.65 -73.19
N LEU A 184 -39.41 -36.12 -72.07
CA LEU A 184 -40.00 -34.97 -71.37
C LEU A 184 -38.97 -33.83 -71.28
N PRO A 185 -39.41 -32.56 -71.32
CA PRO A 185 -38.55 -31.40 -71.56
C PRO A 185 -37.71 -31.03 -70.33
N PRO A 186 -36.68 -30.19 -70.48
CA PRO A 186 -35.79 -29.80 -69.38
C PRO A 186 -36.53 -28.91 -68.37
N THR A 187 -36.54 -29.31 -67.10
CA THR A 187 -36.96 -28.44 -65.99
C THR A 187 -35.85 -27.47 -65.60
N PRO A 188 -36.13 -26.16 -65.45
CA PRO A 188 -35.14 -25.17 -65.07
C PRO A 188 -34.77 -25.34 -63.59
N THR A 189 -33.49 -25.50 -63.30
CA THR A 189 -32.96 -25.39 -61.94
C THR A 189 -33.08 -23.92 -61.50
N ALA A 190 -34.10 -23.63 -60.71
CA ALA A 190 -34.21 -22.38 -59.97
C ALA A 190 -33.03 -22.28 -59.00
N GLY A 191 -32.06 -21.43 -59.33
CA GLY A 191 -30.99 -21.06 -58.43
C GLY A 191 -31.59 -20.41 -57.18
N PHE A 192 -31.43 -21.07 -56.03
CA PHE A 192 -31.62 -20.44 -54.74
C PHE A 192 -30.53 -19.37 -54.56
N LYS A 193 -30.82 -18.15 -55.01
CA LYS A 193 -30.21 -16.95 -54.43
C LYS A 193 -30.72 -16.85 -53.00
N LYS A 194 -29.86 -17.16 -52.02
CA LYS A 194 -30.07 -16.78 -50.63
C LYS A 194 -28.99 -15.78 -50.26
N ASP A 195 -29.25 -14.53 -50.65
CA ASP A 195 -28.69 -13.36 -49.97
C ASP A 195 -29.02 -13.48 -48.49
N LYS A 196 -27.98 -13.53 -47.65
CA LYS A 196 -28.08 -13.13 -46.25
C LYS A 196 -26.74 -12.60 -45.79
N ASP A 197 -26.47 -11.37 -46.21
CA ASP A 197 -25.64 -10.46 -45.45
C ASP A 197 -26.16 -10.38 -44.00
N ARG A 198 -25.34 -10.85 -43.07
CA ARG A 198 -25.31 -10.34 -41.69
C ARG A 198 -23.92 -10.55 -41.10
N LYS A 199 -22.94 -9.81 -41.62
CA LYS A 199 -21.73 -9.52 -40.85
C LYS A 199 -22.09 -8.48 -39.79
N ASN A 200 -22.25 -8.94 -38.55
CA ASN A 200 -22.02 -8.09 -37.38
C ASN A 200 -20.59 -8.38 -36.89
N PRO A 201 -19.76 -7.37 -36.63
CA PRO A 201 -18.38 -7.57 -36.20
C PRO A 201 -18.37 -7.81 -34.70
N SER A 202 -17.87 -8.97 -34.26
CA SER A 202 -17.33 -9.10 -32.91
C SER A 202 -16.52 -10.39 -32.81
N PHE A 203 -15.21 -10.24 -32.74
CA PHE A 203 -14.40 -11.00 -31.79
C PHE A 203 -13.21 -10.11 -31.41
N MET A 204 -12.93 -10.10 -30.11
CA MET A 204 -12.04 -9.23 -29.35
C MET A 204 -10.61 -9.10 -29.89
#